data_AF-A0A2A3YIG2-F1
#
_entry.id   AF-A0A2A3YIG2-F1
#
_cell.length_a   1.000
_cell.length_b   1.000
_cell.length_c   1.000
_cell.angle_alpha   90.00
_cell.angle_beta   90.00
_cell.angle_gamma   90.00
#
_symmetry.space_group_name_H-M   'P 1'
#
loop_
_entity.id
_entity.type
_entity.pdbx_description
1 polymer ?
#
loop_
_entity_poly.entity_id
_entity_poly.type
_entity_poly.pdbx_seq_one_letter_code
_entity_poly.pdbx_strand_id
1 'polypeptide(L)' 'MIYAFILLFAGGMVLGGAWSFYRSHKPWWATLALAVVGLGLIAFSIWNLRAG' A
#
# COMPACT_ATOMS: atom_id res chain seq x y z
N MET A 1 12.86 -0.26 -13.31
CA MET A 1 12.98 0.92 -12.43
C MET A 1 11.68 1.74 -12.32
N ILE A 2 11.09 2.26 -13.42
CA ILE A 2 9.84 3.08 -13.34
C ILE A 2 8.68 2.37 -12.64
N TYR A 3 8.52 1.06 -12.86
CA TYR A 3 7.47 0.25 -12.25
C TYR A 3 7.52 0.23 -10.72
N ALA A 4 8.72 0.26 -10.14
CA ALA A 4 8.86 0.29 -8.69
C ALA A 4 8.35 1.63 -8.13
N PHE A 5 8.64 2.76 -8.76
CA PHE A 5 8.09 4.05 -8.34
C PHE A 5 6.55 4.09 -8.41
N ILE A 6 5.96 3.48 -9.45
CA ILE A 6 4.50 3.35 -9.58
C ILE A 6 3.94 2.48 -8.45
N LEU A 7 4.59 1.36 -8.14
CA LEU A 7 4.20 0.47 -7.04
C LEU A 7 4.31 1.14 -5.67
N LEU A 8 5.35 1.95 -5.45
CA LEU A 8 5.54 2.74 -4.24
C LEU A 8 4.40 3.75 -4.05
N PHE A 9 4.05 4.46 -5.13
CA PHE A 9 2.98 5.44 -5.14
C PHE A 9 1.60 4.79 -4.93
N ALA A 10 1.34 3.67 -5.60
CA ALA A 10 0.13 2.88 -5.41
C ALA A 10 0.01 2.33 -3.98
N GLY A 11 1.09 1.80 -3.41
CA GLY A 11 1.13 1.34 -2.01
C GLY A 11 0.84 2.46 -1.01
N GLY A 12 1.38 3.66 -1.25
CA GLY A 12 1.07 4.86 -0.46
C GLY A 12 -0.41 5.28 -0.55
N MET A 13 -0.99 5.28 -1.75
CA MET A 13 -2.42 5.57 -1.92
C MET A 13 -3.31 4.54 -1.21
N VAL A 14 -2.96 3.27 -1.28
CA VAL A 14 -3.72 2.19 -0.64
C VAL A 14 -3.67 2.32 0.90
N LEU A 15 -2.52 2.68 1.46
CA LEU A 15 -2.40 3.01 2.89
C LEU A 15 -3.20 4.25 3.28
N GLY A 16 -3.22 5.29 2.43
CA GLY A 16 -4.09 6.45 2.61
C GLY A 16 -5.57 6.08 2.60
N GLY A 17 -5.96 5.15 1.71
CA GLY A 17 -7.29 4.56 1.66
C GLY A 17 -7.65 3.78 2.92
N ALA A 18 -6.70 3.02 3.48
CA ALA A 18 -6.87 2.34 4.77
C ALA A 18 -7.18 3.34 5.89
N TRP A 19 -6.44 4.45 5.98
CA TRP A 19 -6.70 5.50 6.97
C TRP A 19 -8.07 6.17 6.80
N SER A 20 -8.49 6.40 5.56
CA SER A 20 -9.83 6.91 5.26
C SER A 20 -10.92 5.92 5.72
N PHE A 21 -10.74 4.63 5.47
CA PHE A 21 -11.67 3.58 5.91
C PHE A 21 -11.75 3.46 7.43
N TYR A 22 -10.61 3.59 8.11
CA TYR A 22 -10.55 3.67 9.57
C TYR A 22 -11.37 4.84 10.10
N ARG A 23 -11.20 6.04 9.54
CA ARG A 23 -11.92 7.25 9.96
C ARG A 23 -13.42 7.19 9.68
N SER A 24 -13.82 6.54 8.60
CA SER A 24 -15.24 6.40 8.21
C SER A 24 -15.98 5.28 8.95
N HIS A 25 -15.41 4.67 9.99
CA HIS A 25 -15.97 3.51 10.71
C HIS A 25 -16.40 2.37 9.78
N LYS A 26 -15.71 2.21 8.65
CA LYS A 26 -15.89 1.06 7.75
C LYS A 26 -15.39 -0.21 8.45
N PRO A 27 -15.80 -1.41 7.99
CA PRO A 27 -15.39 -2.67 8.60
C PRO A 27 -13.88 -2.72 8.79
N TRP A 28 -13.46 -2.96 10.04
CA TRP A 28 -12.05 -2.97 10.43
C TRP A 28 -11.21 -3.97 9.63
N TRP A 29 -11.81 -5.08 9.22
CA TRP A 29 -11.21 -6.06 8.31
C TRP A 29 -10.79 -5.46 6.96
N ALA A 30 -11.59 -4.55 6.40
CA ALA A 30 -11.28 -3.89 5.13
C ALA A 30 -10.11 -2.91 5.28
N THR A 31 -10.08 -2.17 6.39
CA THR A 31 -8.96 -1.32 6.77
C THR A 31 -7.66 -2.13 6.89
N LEU A 32 -7.73 -3.29 7.56
CA LEU A 32 -6.57 -4.14 7.79
C LEU A 32 -6.08 -4.80 6.50
N ALA A 33 -7.00 -5.25 5.63
CA ALA A 33 -6.67 -5.76 4.30
C ALA A 33 -5.98 -4.69 3.44
N LEU A 34 -6.52 -3.45 3.42
CA LEU A 34 -5.89 -2.34 2.70
C LEU A 34 -4.50 -2.02 3.27
N ALA A 35 -4.34 -2.01 4.59
CA ALA A 35 -3.04 -1.76 5.21
C ALA A 35 -1.99 -2.82 4.84
N VAL A 36 -2.36 -4.11 4.88
CA VAL A 36 -1.47 -5.22 4.50
C VAL A 36 -1.12 -5.16 3.02
N VAL A 37 -2.10 -4.91 2.14
CA VAL A 37 -1.86 -4.79 0.69
C VAL A 37 -0.95 -3.60 0.38
N GLY A 38 -1.18 -2.45 1.00
CA GLY A 38 -0.35 -1.26 0.82
C GLY A 38 1.10 -1.47 1.28
N LEU A 39 1.30 -2.12 2.44
CA LEU A 39 2.63 -2.49 2.92
C LEU A 39 3.30 -3.52 2.00
N GLY A 40 2.56 -4.50 1.50
CA GLY A 40 3.06 -5.49 0.54
C GLY A 40 3.55 -4.85 -0.76
N LEU A 41 2.80 -3.89 -1.30
CA LEU A 41 3.18 -3.13 -2.50
C LEU A 41 4.46 -2.31 -2.29
N ILE A 42 4.61 -1.68 -1.12
CA ILE A 42 5.82 -0.92 -0.79
C ILE A 42 7.02 -1.85 -0.62
N ALA A 43 6.87 -2.96 0.11
CA ALA A 43 7.93 -3.94 0.30
C ALA A 43 8.39 -4.53 -1.05
N PHE A 44 7.44 -4.88 -1.92
CA PHE A 44 7.71 -5.40 -3.26
C PHE A 44 8.38 -4.35 -4.16
N SER A 45 7.97 -3.09 -4.07
CA SER A 45 8.63 -1.97 -4.75
C SER A 45 10.10 -1.84 -4.31
N ILE A 46 10.36 -1.84 -3.01
CA ILE A 46 11.73 -1.72 -2.46
C ILE A 46 12.59 -2.91 -2.91
N TRP A 47 12.04 -4.12 -2.92
CA TRP A 47 12.72 -5.30 -3.45
C TRP A 47 13.11 -5.12 -4.91
N ASN A 48 12.19 -4.64 -5.75
CA ASN A 48 12.45 -4.37 -7.17
C ASN A 48 13.47 -3.25 -7.39
N LEU A 49 13.53 -2.24 -6.51
CA LEU A 49 14.56 -1.19 -6.55
C LEU A 49 15.96 -1.69 -6.15
N ARG A 50 16.04 -2.75 -5.34
CA ARG A 50 17.32 -3.34 -4.92
C ARG A 50 17.82 -4.44 -5.86
N ALA A 51 16.90 -5.14 -6.54
CA ALA A 51 17.22 -6.25 -7.42
C ALA A 51 17.52 -5.83 -8.87
N GLY A 52 17.21 -4.58 -9.25
CA GLY A 52 17.57 -3.98 -10.53
C GLY A 52 18.70 -2.98 -10.37
#